data_AF-A0A139WSR8-F1
#
_entry.id   AF-A0A139WSR8-F1
#
_cell.length_a   1.000
_cell.length_b   1.000
_cell.length_c   1.000
_cell.angle_alpha   90.00
_cell.angle_beta   90.00
_cell.angle_gamma   90.00
#
_symmetry.space_group_name_H-M   'P 1'
#
loop_
_entity.id
_entity.type
_entity.pdbx_description
1 polymer ?
#
loop_
_entity_poly.entity_id
_entity_poly.type
_entity_poly.pdbx_seq_one_letter_code
_entity_poly.pdbx_strand_id
1 'polypeptide(L)'
;MDYLCRVVLVFYLSILAHACGALPSDIEILSKYPVGIAHAPKTYFKLAMDIPPITEFRLARINVGLATDGAASNNTLDIWELLRLLALSQKSRQGIPQVLPVPEALYIATRESARVFGMGEQIGILAPGYLADLILIDLTGVHHQPNHNIPANLVYSMHSRDVNTVIVDGKIIMRERQILTVDKTEVISQVQAIVKRFTQIP
;
A
#
# COMPACT_ATOMS: atom_id res chain seq x y z
N MET A 1 -22.34 2.19 -7.06
CA MET A 1 -22.36 1.52 -5.74
C MET A 1 -23.75 1.09 -5.25
N ASP A 2 -24.84 1.65 -5.76
CA ASP A 2 -26.22 1.27 -5.34
C ASP A 2 -26.54 -0.22 -5.40
N TYR A 3 -26.06 -0.91 -6.45
CA TYR A 3 -26.27 -2.34 -6.60
C TYR A 3 -25.52 -3.16 -5.53
N LEU A 4 -24.25 -2.82 -5.24
CA LEU A 4 -23.44 -3.49 -4.22
C LEU A 4 -24.04 -3.35 -2.80
N CYS A 5 -24.63 -2.19 -2.50
CA CYS A 5 -25.29 -1.96 -1.21
C CYS A 5 -26.56 -2.81 -1.04
N ARG A 6 -27.26 -3.13 -2.12
CA ARG A 6 -28.45 -4.00 -2.10
C ARG A 6 -28.10 -5.48 -1.92
N VAL A 7 -26.88 -5.90 -2.21
CA VAL A 7 -26.44 -7.32 -2.19
C VAL A 7 -25.74 -7.70 -0.87
N VAL A 8 -25.98 -6.96 0.21
CA VAL A 8 -25.49 -7.24 1.60
C VAL A 8 -23.96 -7.11 1.79
N LEU A 9 -23.17 -7.05 0.72
CA LEU A 9 -21.69 -7.09 0.75
C LEU A 9 -21.00 -5.94 1.51
N VAL A 10 -21.69 -4.85 1.85
CA VAL A 10 -21.11 -3.69 2.56
C VAL A 10 -21.59 -3.56 4.01
N PHE A 11 -22.41 -4.48 4.54
CA PHE A 11 -22.78 -4.46 5.97
C PHE A 11 -21.70 -5.02 6.90
N TYR A 12 -20.74 -5.76 6.34
CA TYR A 12 -19.56 -6.25 7.03
C TYR A 12 -18.33 -5.43 6.60
N LEU A 13 -17.25 -5.53 7.38
CA LEU A 13 -15.98 -4.91 7.01
C LEU A 13 -15.56 -5.40 5.63
N SER A 14 -15.58 -4.49 4.66
CA SER A 14 -15.32 -4.81 3.25
C SER A 14 -14.24 -3.94 2.67
N ILE A 15 -13.31 -4.57 1.97
CA ILE A 15 -12.20 -3.90 1.29
C ILE A 15 -12.55 -3.80 -0.19
N LEU A 16 -12.79 -2.58 -0.67
CA LEU A 16 -13.04 -2.30 -2.07
C LEU A 16 -11.71 -2.09 -2.78
N ALA A 17 -11.39 -3.00 -3.70
CA ALA A 17 -10.21 -2.87 -4.54
C ALA A 17 -10.40 -1.74 -5.57
N HIS A 18 -9.36 -0.93 -5.72
CA HIS A 18 -9.20 0.12 -6.71
C HIS A 18 -10.09 1.35 -6.52
N ALA A 19 -11.41 1.16 -6.58
CA ALA A 19 -12.41 2.24 -6.61
C ALA A 19 -12.14 3.30 -7.70
N CYS A 20 -11.57 2.88 -8.82
CA CYS A 20 -11.46 3.70 -10.04
C CYS A 20 -12.87 4.04 -10.55
N GLY A 21 -13.08 5.29 -10.97
CA GLY A 21 -14.38 5.75 -11.49
C GLY A 21 -15.46 6.00 -10.43
N ALA A 22 -15.11 5.98 -9.13
CA ALA A 22 -16.06 6.32 -8.07
C ALA A 22 -16.62 7.74 -8.25
N LEU A 23 -17.95 7.85 -8.29
CA LEU A 23 -18.66 9.12 -8.38
C LEU A 23 -18.84 9.75 -7.00
N PRO A 24 -19.08 11.06 -6.89
CA PRO A 24 -19.41 11.70 -5.60
C PRO A 24 -20.58 11.03 -4.87
N SER A 25 -21.60 10.57 -5.60
CA SER A 25 -22.73 9.82 -5.05
C SER A 25 -22.30 8.46 -4.47
N ASP A 26 -21.35 7.77 -5.10
CA ASP A 26 -20.80 6.52 -4.57
C ASP A 26 -20.09 6.76 -3.24
N ILE A 27 -19.29 7.83 -3.13
CA ILE A 27 -18.59 8.19 -1.89
C ILE A 27 -19.59 8.46 -0.77
N GLU A 28 -20.66 9.21 -1.05
CA GLU A 28 -21.70 9.49 -0.06
C GLU A 28 -22.36 8.21 0.46
N ILE A 29 -22.67 7.27 -0.44
CA ILE A 29 -23.22 5.97 -0.07
C ILE A 29 -22.22 5.19 0.78
N LEU A 30 -20.98 5.05 0.31
CA LEU A 30 -19.93 4.27 0.97
C LEU A 30 -19.59 4.80 2.37
N SER A 31 -19.70 6.11 2.59
CA SER A 31 -19.45 6.74 3.90
C SER A 31 -20.37 6.23 5.03
N LYS A 32 -21.50 5.59 4.66
CA LYS A 32 -22.51 5.06 5.59
C LYS A 32 -22.21 3.61 6.00
N TYR A 33 -21.16 3.00 5.48
CA TYR A 33 -20.84 1.58 5.66
C TYR A 33 -19.41 1.34 6.14
N PRO A 34 -19.12 0.20 6.81
CA PRO A 34 -17.78 -0.19 7.23
C PRO A 34 -16.93 -0.66 6.03
N VAL A 35 -16.55 0.27 5.15
CA VAL A 35 -15.73 -0.01 3.97
C VAL A 35 -14.37 0.66 4.03
N GLY A 36 -13.37 0.00 3.47
CA GLY A 36 -12.04 0.56 3.23
C GLY A 36 -11.66 0.42 1.75
N ILE A 37 -10.78 1.30 1.27
CA ILE A 37 -10.29 1.26 -0.11
C ILE A 37 -8.88 0.69 -0.14
N ALA A 38 -8.64 -0.33 -0.96
CA ALA A 38 -7.30 -0.80 -1.30
C ALA A 38 -6.79 -0.08 -2.57
N HIS A 39 -5.85 0.84 -2.39
CA HIS A 39 -5.33 1.70 -3.44
C HIS A 39 -4.01 1.15 -4.02
N ALA A 40 -4.02 0.78 -5.30
CA ALA A 40 -2.91 0.23 -6.07
C ALA A 40 -2.52 1.14 -7.26
N PRO A 41 -1.88 2.30 -7.02
CA PRO A 41 -1.74 3.34 -8.02
C PRO A 41 -0.94 2.93 -9.27
N LYS A 42 0.04 2.03 -9.12
CA LYS A 42 0.84 1.56 -10.25
C LYS A 42 0.03 0.78 -11.28
N THR A 43 -0.96 0.00 -10.85
CA THR A 43 -1.88 -0.69 -11.76
C THR A 43 -2.63 0.31 -12.63
N TYR A 44 -3.11 1.41 -12.06
CA TYR A 44 -3.90 2.39 -12.80
C TYR A 44 -3.07 3.05 -13.89
N PHE A 45 -1.83 3.42 -13.56
CA PHE A 45 -0.91 3.96 -14.55
C PHE A 45 -0.53 2.92 -15.61
N LYS A 46 -0.26 1.67 -15.22
CA LYS A 46 0.12 0.61 -16.16
C LYS A 46 -1.02 0.25 -17.12
N LEU A 47 -2.27 0.30 -16.67
CA LEU A 47 -3.45 -0.09 -17.43
C LEU A 47 -4.26 1.09 -17.97
N ALA A 48 -3.75 2.32 -17.85
CA ALA A 48 -4.43 3.55 -18.27
C ALA A 48 -5.85 3.72 -17.67
N MET A 49 -6.00 3.39 -16.39
CA MET A 49 -7.25 3.56 -15.63
C MET A 49 -7.31 4.92 -14.94
N ASP A 50 -8.52 5.32 -14.55
CA ASP A 50 -8.74 6.54 -13.76
C ASP A 50 -8.05 6.49 -12.40
N ILE A 51 -7.55 7.63 -11.95
CA ILE A 51 -6.98 7.81 -10.61
C ILE A 51 -8.13 7.98 -9.60
N PRO A 52 -8.28 7.08 -8.61
CA PRO A 52 -9.31 7.18 -7.58
C PRO A 52 -9.19 8.48 -6.74
N PRO A 53 -10.33 9.06 -6.29
CA PRO A 53 -10.37 10.30 -5.52
C PRO A 53 -10.04 10.07 -4.03
N ILE A 54 -8.77 9.79 -3.71
CA ILE A 54 -8.36 9.36 -2.36
C ILE A 54 -8.59 10.43 -1.30
N THR A 55 -8.38 11.70 -1.65
CA THR A 55 -8.61 12.80 -0.69
C THR A 55 -10.10 12.91 -0.35
N GLU A 56 -10.96 12.74 -1.33
CA GLU A 56 -12.42 12.78 -1.17
C GLU A 56 -12.93 11.60 -0.35
N PHE A 57 -12.41 10.38 -0.56
CA PHE A 57 -12.70 9.24 0.31
C PHE A 57 -12.34 9.53 1.77
N ARG A 58 -11.14 10.07 2.02
CA ARG A 58 -10.68 10.38 3.38
C ARG A 58 -11.46 11.51 4.02
N LEU A 59 -11.86 12.54 3.27
CA LEU A 59 -12.76 13.61 3.74
C LEU A 59 -14.14 13.04 4.14
N ALA A 60 -14.62 12.03 3.42
CA ALA A 60 -15.83 11.28 3.76
C ALA A 60 -15.62 10.22 4.86
N ARG A 61 -14.46 10.20 5.53
CA ARG A 61 -14.08 9.26 6.60
C ARG A 61 -14.02 7.79 6.18
N ILE A 62 -13.83 7.52 4.89
CA ILE A 62 -13.56 6.19 4.37
C ILE A 62 -12.04 5.95 4.45
N ASN A 63 -11.64 4.89 5.14
CA ASN A 63 -10.22 4.55 5.29
C ASN A 63 -9.62 4.12 3.94
N VAL A 64 -8.38 4.51 3.68
CA VAL A 64 -7.63 4.10 2.49
C VAL A 64 -6.36 3.37 2.92
N GLY A 65 -6.05 2.27 2.24
CA GLY A 65 -4.84 1.48 2.44
C GLY A 65 -4.07 1.33 1.13
N LEU A 66 -2.79 1.02 1.23
CA LEU A 66 -1.95 0.73 0.06
C LEU A 66 -2.04 -0.75 -0.31
N ALA A 67 -2.05 -1.03 -1.61
CA ALA A 67 -1.95 -2.37 -2.16
C ALA A 67 -1.04 -2.37 -3.38
N THR A 68 -0.33 -3.47 -3.62
CA THR A 68 0.48 -3.62 -4.84
C THR A 68 -0.36 -4.07 -6.03
N ASP A 69 -1.50 -4.71 -5.79
CA ASP A 69 -2.18 -5.58 -6.76
C ASP A 69 -1.26 -6.75 -7.19
N GLY A 70 -1.62 -7.46 -8.27
CA GLY A 70 -0.88 -8.62 -8.77
C GLY A 70 0.42 -8.30 -9.51
N ALA A 71 1.35 -9.25 -9.50
CA ALA A 71 2.63 -9.14 -10.20
C ALA A 71 2.52 -9.01 -11.74
N ALA A 72 1.35 -9.27 -12.33
CA ALA A 72 1.11 -9.07 -13.78
C ALA A 72 0.61 -7.66 -14.12
N SER A 73 -0.02 -6.96 -13.17
CA SER A 73 -0.59 -5.61 -13.33
C SER A 73 0.22 -4.52 -12.62
N ASN A 74 1.23 -4.92 -11.83
CA ASN A 74 2.22 -4.01 -11.24
C ASN A 74 3.65 -4.33 -11.72
N ASN A 75 4.04 -5.61 -11.69
CA ASN A 75 5.38 -6.15 -11.97
C ASN A 75 6.42 -5.95 -10.85
N THR A 76 6.07 -5.29 -9.75
CA THR A 76 6.81 -5.30 -8.48
C THR A 76 5.83 -5.43 -7.31
N LEU A 77 6.33 -5.80 -6.13
CA LEU A 77 5.56 -5.80 -4.88
C LEU A 77 6.11 -4.75 -3.90
N ASP A 78 6.51 -3.59 -4.43
CA ASP A 78 7.22 -2.55 -3.69
C ASP A 78 6.27 -1.49 -3.11
N ILE A 79 5.86 -1.65 -1.85
CA ILE A 79 4.95 -0.69 -1.17
C ILE A 79 5.49 0.75 -1.13
N TRP A 80 6.82 0.96 -1.15
CA TRP A 80 7.39 2.31 -1.18
C TRP A 80 7.18 3.00 -2.52
N GLU A 81 7.23 2.24 -3.62
CA GLU A 81 6.83 2.73 -4.94
C GLU A 81 5.35 3.16 -4.94
N LEU A 82 4.47 2.35 -4.36
CA LEU A 82 3.04 2.68 -4.27
C LEU A 82 2.78 3.91 -3.38
N LEU A 83 3.50 4.06 -2.27
CA LEU A 83 3.41 5.25 -1.41
C LEU A 83 3.81 6.53 -2.17
N ARG A 84 4.93 6.49 -2.91
CA ARG A 84 5.36 7.63 -3.73
C ARG A 84 4.31 7.96 -4.79
N LEU A 85 3.80 6.94 -5.50
CA LEU A 85 2.79 7.12 -6.54
C LEU A 85 1.45 7.62 -5.99
N LEU A 86 1.03 7.19 -4.80
CA LEU A 86 -0.12 7.74 -4.10
C LEU A 86 0.06 9.25 -3.87
N ALA A 87 1.20 9.66 -3.29
CA ALA A 87 1.47 11.05 -2.98
C ALA A 87 1.52 11.95 -4.23
N LEU A 88 2.12 11.47 -5.32
CA LEU A 88 2.26 12.23 -6.57
C LEU A 88 0.96 12.24 -7.39
N SER A 89 0.27 11.11 -7.50
CA SER A 89 -0.96 10.99 -8.29
C SER A 89 -2.08 11.88 -7.77
N GLN A 90 -2.25 12.00 -6.44
CA GLN A 90 -3.28 12.84 -5.86
C GLN A 90 -3.00 14.33 -6.06
N LYS A 91 -1.73 14.75 -5.95
CA LYS A 91 -1.31 16.12 -6.30
C LYS A 91 -1.58 16.43 -7.76
N SER A 92 -1.18 15.53 -8.66
CA SER A 92 -1.38 15.68 -10.10
C SER A 92 -2.86 15.73 -10.46
N ARG A 93 -3.68 14.83 -9.90
CA ARG A 93 -5.14 14.78 -10.15
C ARG A 93 -5.84 16.08 -9.74
N GLN A 94 -5.45 16.68 -8.61
CA GLN A 94 -6.09 17.91 -8.12
C GLN A 94 -5.44 19.20 -8.61
N GLY A 95 -4.25 19.13 -9.24
CA GLY A 95 -3.49 20.31 -9.63
C GLY A 95 -2.99 21.14 -8.45
N ILE A 96 -2.90 20.55 -7.25
CA ILE A 96 -2.54 21.25 -6.00
C ILE A 96 -1.37 20.51 -5.33
N PRO A 97 -0.18 21.13 -5.19
CA PRO A 97 1.00 20.44 -4.66
C PRO A 97 0.93 20.14 -3.15
N GLN A 98 0.06 20.82 -2.40
CA GLN A 98 -0.14 20.60 -0.96
C GLN A 98 -1.03 19.40 -0.65
N VAL A 99 -1.71 18.82 -1.65
CA VAL A 99 -2.59 17.67 -1.47
C VAL A 99 -1.81 16.47 -0.99
N LEU A 100 -2.42 15.76 -0.04
CA LEU A 100 -1.86 14.61 0.65
C LEU A 100 -0.43 14.88 1.15
N PRO A 101 -0.29 15.69 2.22
CA PRO A 101 0.98 15.94 2.88
C PRO A 101 1.70 14.65 3.28
N VAL A 102 3.02 14.73 3.42
CA VAL A 102 3.89 13.59 3.79
C VAL A 102 3.40 12.81 5.02
N PRO A 103 3.00 13.46 6.14
CA PRO A 103 2.47 12.73 7.29
C PRO A 103 1.23 11.91 6.97
N GLU A 104 0.34 12.42 6.11
CA GLU A 104 -0.88 11.70 5.72
C GLU A 104 -0.57 10.52 4.79
N ALA A 105 0.39 10.67 3.88
CA ALA A 105 0.82 9.57 3.03
C ALA A 105 1.42 8.42 3.87
N LEU A 106 2.29 8.74 4.84
CA LEU A 106 2.85 7.76 5.77
C LEU A 106 1.78 7.14 6.69
N TYR A 107 0.80 7.94 7.10
CA TYR A 107 -0.36 7.47 7.86
C TYR A 107 -1.17 6.43 7.07
N ILE A 108 -1.39 6.68 5.77
CA ILE A 108 -2.03 5.72 4.87
C ILE A 108 -1.23 4.42 4.77
N ALA A 109 0.09 4.52 4.58
CA ALA A 109 0.97 3.36 4.45
C ALA A 109 1.07 2.48 5.70
N THR A 110 0.64 2.98 6.86
CA THR A 110 0.77 2.29 8.14
C THR A 110 -0.60 2.13 8.82
N ARG A 111 -1.00 3.09 9.64
CA ARG A 111 -2.19 3.02 10.50
C ARG A 111 -3.50 2.94 9.74
N GLU A 112 -3.65 3.66 8.62
CA GLU A 112 -4.89 3.62 7.86
C GLU A 112 -5.03 2.28 7.09
N SER A 113 -3.94 1.76 6.52
CA SER A 113 -3.90 0.41 5.95
C SER A 113 -4.28 -0.67 6.99
N ALA A 114 -3.77 -0.57 8.22
CA ALA A 114 -4.15 -1.48 9.31
C ALA A 114 -5.66 -1.45 9.61
N ARG A 115 -6.27 -0.26 9.58
CA ARG A 115 -7.73 -0.08 9.74
C ARG A 115 -8.52 -0.65 8.57
N VAL A 116 -8.07 -0.45 7.33
CA VAL A 116 -8.69 -1.07 6.15
C VAL A 116 -8.70 -2.59 6.28
N PHE A 117 -7.62 -3.17 6.80
CA PHE A 117 -7.50 -4.61 7.01
C PHE A 117 -8.22 -5.14 8.27
N GLY A 118 -8.82 -4.26 9.10
CA GLY A 118 -9.51 -4.66 10.33
C GLY A 118 -8.59 -4.96 11.51
N MET A 119 -7.31 -4.63 11.42
CA MET A 119 -6.30 -4.84 12.47
C MET A 119 -5.81 -3.53 13.09
N GLY A 120 -6.61 -2.46 13.00
CA GLY A 120 -6.23 -1.12 13.46
C GLY A 120 -5.90 -0.99 14.95
N GLU A 121 -6.33 -1.96 15.76
CA GLU A 121 -6.03 -2.05 17.21
C GLU A 121 -4.89 -3.03 17.53
N GLN A 122 -4.27 -3.63 16.51
CA GLN A 122 -3.21 -4.65 16.67
C GLN A 122 -1.90 -4.24 15.99
N ILE A 123 -1.96 -3.58 14.83
CA ILE A 123 -0.77 -3.23 14.02
C ILE A 123 -0.81 -1.79 13.50
N GLY A 124 0.28 -1.36 12.84
CA GLY A 124 0.37 -0.06 12.17
C GLY A 124 0.70 1.12 13.09
N ILE A 125 0.92 0.87 14.39
CA ILE A 125 1.33 1.86 15.38
C ILE A 125 2.45 1.26 16.25
N LEU A 126 3.50 2.04 16.52
CA LEU A 126 4.50 1.72 17.52
C LEU A 126 4.04 2.24 18.89
N ALA A 127 3.33 1.40 19.64
CA ALA A 127 2.84 1.71 20.98
C ALA A 127 2.67 0.43 21.82
N PRO A 128 2.72 0.52 23.17
CA PRO A 128 2.41 -0.62 24.03
C PRO A 128 1.03 -1.24 23.71
N GLY A 129 0.95 -2.56 23.69
CA GLY A 129 -0.27 -3.31 23.36
C GLY A 129 -0.45 -3.68 21.89
N TYR A 130 0.37 -3.12 20.98
CA TYR A 130 0.40 -3.49 19.57
C TYR A 130 1.44 -4.58 19.30
N LEU A 131 1.24 -5.37 18.23
CA LEU A 131 2.22 -6.35 17.78
C LEU A 131 3.51 -5.66 17.35
N ALA A 132 4.64 -6.35 17.58
CA ALA A 132 5.96 -5.84 17.20
C ALA A 132 6.25 -6.05 15.71
N ASP A 133 5.47 -5.37 14.86
CA ASP A 133 5.61 -5.30 13.41
C ASP A 133 6.44 -4.06 13.04
N LEU A 134 7.73 -4.26 12.81
CA LEU A 134 8.72 -3.18 12.70
C LEU A 134 9.63 -3.37 11.49
N ILE A 135 10.09 -2.24 10.95
CA ILE A 135 11.16 -2.22 9.96
C ILE A 135 12.26 -1.26 10.41
N LEU A 136 13.51 -1.63 10.16
CA LEU A 136 14.66 -0.75 10.31
C LEU A 136 15.10 -0.33 8.91
N ILE A 137 15.25 0.97 8.71
CA ILE A 137 15.55 1.58 7.41
C ILE A 137 16.95 2.19 7.48
N ASP A 138 17.78 1.89 6.49
CA ASP A 138 19.09 2.48 6.30
C ASP A 138 18.97 3.80 5.50
N LEU A 139 19.32 4.91 6.15
CA LEU A 139 19.26 6.26 5.57
C LEU A 139 20.64 6.78 5.15
N THR A 140 21.67 5.93 5.12
CA THR A 140 23.04 6.34 4.75
C THR A 140 23.26 6.46 3.25
N GLY A 141 22.34 5.92 2.43
CA GLY A 141 22.39 5.99 0.97
C GLY A 141 22.42 7.42 0.42
N VAL A 142 23.12 7.61 -0.70
CA VAL A 142 23.32 8.93 -1.32
C VAL A 142 22.01 9.62 -1.71
N HIS A 143 20.97 8.86 -2.05
CA HIS A 143 19.64 9.37 -2.41
C HIS A 143 18.86 9.94 -1.21
N HIS A 144 19.28 9.66 0.03
CA HIS A 144 18.74 10.29 1.23
C HIS A 144 19.43 11.62 1.58
N GLN A 145 20.51 11.98 0.88
CA GLN A 145 21.30 13.18 1.20
C GLN A 145 20.86 14.42 0.40
N PRO A 146 20.73 15.60 1.05
CA PRO A 146 20.92 15.85 2.48
C PRO A 146 19.75 15.35 3.34
N ASN A 147 20.06 14.62 4.42
CA ASN A 147 19.05 14.05 5.31
C ASN A 147 18.50 15.07 6.32
N HIS A 148 17.75 16.07 5.84
CA HIS A 148 17.18 17.15 6.65
C HIS A 148 15.69 16.96 6.99
N ASN A 149 14.99 16.09 6.25
CA ASN A 149 13.58 15.79 6.47
C ASN A 149 13.31 14.30 6.25
N ILE A 150 13.45 13.50 7.32
CA ILE A 150 13.30 12.04 7.27
C ILE A 150 11.92 11.63 6.73
N PRO A 151 10.77 12.18 7.19
CA PRO A 151 9.47 11.83 6.63
C PRO A 151 9.38 12.06 5.11
N ALA A 152 9.90 13.18 4.62
CA ALA A 152 9.88 13.47 3.19
C ALA A 152 10.78 12.48 2.42
N ASN A 153 11.94 12.14 2.97
CA ASN A 153 12.83 11.13 2.41
C ASN A 153 12.16 9.75 2.32
N LEU A 154 11.40 9.34 3.35
CA LEU A 154 10.65 8.08 3.34
C LEU A 154 9.62 8.02 2.20
N VAL A 155 8.94 9.13 1.89
CA VAL A 155 7.91 9.15 0.83
C VAL A 155 8.53 9.33 -0.56
N TYR A 156 9.47 10.25 -0.72
CA TYR A 156 9.92 10.69 -2.03
C TYR A 156 11.27 10.12 -2.46
N SER A 157 12.18 9.83 -1.53
CA SER A 157 13.55 9.43 -1.84
C SER A 157 13.79 7.93 -1.67
N MET A 158 13.07 7.27 -0.76
CA MET A 158 13.34 5.89 -0.37
C MET A 158 13.26 4.87 -1.52
N HIS A 159 14.13 3.86 -1.45
CA HIS A 159 14.01 2.61 -2.19
C HIS A 159 13.65 1.46 -1.24
N SER A 160 12.90 0.45 -1.71
CA SER A 160 12.65 -0.77 -0.91
C SER A 160 13.92 -1.47 -0.43
N ARG A 161 15.04 -1.28 -1.15
CA ARG A 161 16.35 -1.80 -0.74
C ARG A 161 16.93 -1.11 0.49
N ASP A 162 16.39 0.02 0.93
CA ASP A 162 16.81 0.68 2.16
C ASP A 162 16.24 -0.03 3.40
N VAL A 163 15.24 -0.91 3.24
CA VAL A 163 14.79 -1.76 4.35
C VAL A 163 15.88 -2.77 4.68
N ASN A 164 16.42 -2.65 5.90
CA ASN A 164 17.54 -3.44 6.39
C ASN A 164 17.07 -4.67 7.18
N THR A 165 16.19 -4.46 8.15
CA THR A 165 15.70 -5.51 9.06
C THR A 165 14.18 -5.43 9.15
N VAL A 166 13.51 -6.59 9.16
CA VAL A 166 12.04 -6.70 9.26
C VAL A 166 11.69 -7.64 10.40
N ILE A 167 10.80 -7.18 11.27
CA ILE A 167 10.27 -7.88 12.43
C ILE A 167 8.76 -7.97 12.26
N VAL A 168 8.20 -9.16 12.45
CA VAL A 168 6.75 -9.43 12.41
C VAL A 168 6.39 -10.19 13.67
N ASP A 169 5.47 -9.65 14.45
CA ASP A 169 5.07 -10.19 15.76
C ASP A 169 6.27 -10.54 16.64
N GLY A 170 7.24 -9.63 16.71
CA GLY A 170 8.48 -9.79 17.48
C GLY A 170 9.50 -10.76 16.89
N LYS A 171 9.20 -11.45 15.79
CA LYS A 171 10.10 -12.38 15.11
C LYS A 171 10.84 -11.68 13.98
N ILE A 172 12.16 -11.73 14.01
CA ILE A 172 13.00 -11.17 12.93
C ILE A 172 12.94 -12.12 11.74
N ILE A 173 12.29 -11.68 10.66
CA ILE A 173 12.15 -12.47 9.41
C ILE A 173 13.20 -12.07 8.35
N MET A 174 13.79 -10.89 8.49
CA MET A 174 14.91 -10.42 7.68
C MET A 174 15.86 -9.61 8.56
N ARG A 175 17.17 -9.87 8.49
CA ARG A 175 18.21 -9.12 9.21
C ARG A 175 19.33 -8.75 8.25
N GLU A 176 19.77 -7.49 8.26
CA GLU A 176 20.84 -7.02 7.37
C GLU A 176 20.61 -7.44 5.91
N ARG A 177 19.35 -7.37 5.48
CA ARG A 177 18.86 -7.74 4.14
C ARG A 177 18.96 -9.23 3.79
N GLN A 178 19.29 -10.09 4.76
CA GLN A 178 19.21 -11.53 4.64
C GLN A 178 17.85 -12.02 5.14
N ILE A 179 17.08 -12.65 4.26
CA ILE A 179 15.78 -13.26 4.61
C ILE A 179 16.07 -14.55 5.38
N LEU A 180 15.44 -14.71 6.54
CA LEU A 180 15.73 -15.81 7.47
C LEU A 180 14.70 -16.96 7.40
N THR A 181 13.63 -16.77 6.64
CA THR A 181 12.44 -17.63 6.64
C THR A 181 12.16 -18.31 5.30
N VAL A 182 12.92 -17.96 4.25
CA VAL A 182 12.72 -18.45 2.89
C VAL A 182 14.08 -18.68 2.22
N ASP A 183 14.27 -19.83 1.59
CA ASP A 183 15.41 -20.07 0.70
C ASP A 183 15.16 -19.44 -0.67
N LYS A 184 15.92 -18.39 -0.96
CA LYS A 184 15.83 -17.65 -2.23
C LYS A 184 16.16 -18.54 -3.44
N THR A 185 17.12 -19.44 -3.32
CA THR A 185 17.54 -20.34 -4.41
C THR A 185 16.43 -21.33 -4.71
N GLU A 186 15.83 -21.90 -3.65
CA GLU A 186 14.68 -22.79 -3.78
C GLU A 186 13.50 -22.09 -4.46
N VAL A 187 13.12 -20.90 -4.01
CA VAL A 187 12.02 -20.13 -4.62
C VAL A 187 12.28 -19.85 -6.10
N ILE A 188 13.49 -19.43 -6.47
CA ILE A 188 13.85 -19.18 -7.88
C ILE A 188 13.73 -20.47 -8.70
N SER A 189 14.19 -21.60 -8.16
CA SER A 189 14.07 -22.90 -8.82
C SER A 189 12.61 -23.31 -9.05
N GLN A 190 11.76 -23.16 -8.03
CA GLN A 190 10.33 -23.45 -8.13
C GLN A 190 9.65 -22.57 -9.18
N VAL A 191 9.93 -21.26 -9.19
CA VAL A 191 9.40 -20.33 -10.20
C VAL A 191 9.83 -20.75 -11.61
N GLN A 192 11.09 -21.09 -11.82
CA GLN A 192 11.58 -21.56 -13.12
C GLN A 192 10.88 -22.83 -13.59
N ALA A 193 10.63 -23.78 -12.69
CA ALA A 193 9.89 -25.01 -13.01
C ALA A 193 8.43 -24.71 -13.42
N ILE A 194 7.77 -23.80 -12.70
CA ILE A 194 6.40 -23.36 -13.01
C ILE A 194 6.35 -22.67 -14.38
N VAL A 195 7.29 -21.75 -14.67
CA VAL A 195 7.34 -21.04 -15.95
C VAL A 195 7.53 -22.01 -17.12
N LYS A 196 8.41 -23.01 -16.99
CA LYS A 196 8.59 -24.04 -18.04
C LYS A 196 7.28 -24.74 -18.39
N ARG A 197 6.42 -25.02 -17.40
CA ARG A 197 5.10 -25.62 -17.62
C ARG A 197 4.16 -24.68 -18.38
N PHE A 198 4.17 -23.39 -18.08
CA PHE A 198 3.32 -22.40 -18.78
C PHE A 198 3.78 -22.16 -20.22
N THR A 199 5.09 -22.14 -20.48
CA THR A 199 5.64 -21.88 -21.83
C THR A 199 5.61 -23.10 -22.76
N GLN A 200 5.18 -24.26 -22.27
CA GLN A 200 5.04 -25.50 -23.06
C GLN A 200 3.59 -25.74 -23.54
N ILE A 201 2.66 -24.87 -23.18
CA ILE A 201 1.28 -24.89 -23.69
C ILE A 201 1.28 -24.09 -25.01
N PRO A 202 0.89 -24.71 -26.15
CA PRO A 202 0.93 -24.06 -27.46
C PRO A 202 0.01 -22.83 -27.57
#